data_AF-A0A7W0MII4-F1
#
_entry.id   AF-A0A7W0MII4-F1
#
_cell.length_a   1.000
_cell.length_b   1.000
_cell.length_c   1.000
_cell.angle_alpha   90.00
_cell.angle_beta   90.00
_cell.angle_gamma   90.00
#
_symmetry.space_group_name_H-M   'P 1'
#
loop_
_entity.id
_entity.type
_entity.pdbx_description
1 polymer ?
#
loop_
_entity_poly.entity_id
_entity_poly.type
_entity_poly.pdbx_seq_one_letter_code
_entity_poly.pdbx_strand_id
1 'polypeptide(L)'
;MAGNYLEQLVSEWYEFKGYFVRRNIKVGRRAKGGYEGELDVVAFHPSKKHLVHIEPSLDAHRWDKREERFAKKFAAGRKHISKIFEGFDLPTDIEQIALLVLPSKGNRLTLGGGKLVTLAELLEEIFVVI
;
A
#
# COMPACT_ATOMS: atom_id res chain seq x y z
N MET A 1 -9.00 11.93 11.13
CA MET A 1 -9.93 11.66 10.01
C MET A 1 -9.27 11.65 8.63
N ALA A 2 -8.20 12.41 8.37
CA ALA A 2 -7.63 12.52 7.02
C ALA A 2 -7.00 11.20 6.45
N GLY A 3 -6.57 10.25 7.30
CA GLY A 3 -6.03 8.96 6.82
C GLY A 3 -7.05 8.13 6.04
N ASN A 4 -8.33 8.24 6.39
CA ASN A 4 -9.42 7.58 5.69
C ASN A 4 -9.60 8.11 4.26
N TYR A 5 -9.33 9.40 4.01
CA TYR A 5 -9.50 10.00 2.69
C TYR A 5 -8.39 9.59 1.72
N LEU A 6 -7.13 9.61 2.14
CA LEU A 6 -6.01 9.22 1.27
C LEU A 6 -6.09 7.73 0.89
N GLU A 7 -6.45 6.88 1.86
CA GLU A 7 -6.70 5.47 1.62
C GLU A 7 -7.89 5.25 0.66
N GLN A 8 -8.97 6.01 0.84
CA GLN A 8 -10.13 5.94 -0.04
C GLN A 8 -9.77 6.38 -1.46
N LEU A 9 -9.12 7.54 -1.64
CA LEU A 9 -8.72 8.06 -2.94
C LEU A 9 -7.85 7.06 -3.71
N VAL A 10 -6.81 6.51 -3.07
CA VAL A 10 -5.92 5.56 -3.75
C VAL A 10 -6.63 4.24 -4.04
N SER A 11 -7.55 3.81 -3.18
CA SER A 11 -8.34 2.60 -3.44
C SER A 11 -9.25 2.78 -4.65
N GLU A 12 -10.02 3.87 -4.69
CA GLU A 12 -10.94 4.20 -5.80
C GLU A 12 -10.17 4.37 -7.11
N TRP A 13 -8.97 4.95 -7.07
CA TRP A 13 -8.12 5.06 -8.25
C TRP A 13 -7.68 3.69 -8.80
N TYR A 14 -7.26 2.77 -7.93
CA TYR A 14 -6.89 1.43 -8.36
C TYR A 14 -8.09 0.63 -8.84
N GLU A 15 -9.26 0.77 -8.22
CA GLU A 15 -10.52 0.18 -8.71
C GLU A 15 -10.85 0.69 -10.12
N PHE A 16 -10.78 2.01 -10.34
CA PHE A 16 -10.98 2.62 -11.66
C PHE A 16 -10.02 2.05 -12.71
N LYS A 17 -8.77 1.77 -12.33
CA LYS A 17 -7.75 1.14 -13.20
C LYS A 17 -7.95 -0.35 -13.44
N GLY A 18 -9.04 -0.95 -12.94
CA GLY A 18 -9.41 -2.35 -13.14
C GLY A 18 -8.82 -3.33 -12.12
N TYR A 19 -8.38 -2.85 -10.95
CA TYR A 19 -7.89 -3.71 -9.87
C TYR A 19 -9.04 -4.15 -8.95
N PHE A 20 -8.97 -5.38 -8.45
CA PHE A 20 -9.70 -5.81 -7.26
C PHE A 20 -8.99 -5.28 -6.03
N VAL A 21 -9.67 -4.47 -5.23
CA VAL A 21 -9.07 -3.81 -4.06
C VAL A 21 -9.64 -4.37 -2.76
N ARG A 22 -8.75 -4.54 -1.78
CA ARG A 22 -9.08 -4.89 -0.39
C ARG A 22 -8.42 -3.85 0.51
N ARG A 23 -9.16 -3.41 1.54
CA ARG A 23 -8.74 -2.34 2.45
C ARG A 23 -8.77 -2.81 3.90
N ASN A 24 -7.96 -2.19 4.76
CA ASN A 24 -7.94 -2.39 6.22
C ASN A 24 -7.89 -3.87 6.63
N ILE A 25 -6.92 -4.59 6.07
CA ILE A 25 -6.87 -6.05 6.13
C ILE A 25 -6.02 -6.48 7.31
N LYS A 26 -6.68 -7.03 8.34
CA LYS A 26 -5.99 -7.62 9.49
C LYS A 26 -5.33 -8.94 9.08
N VAL A 27 -4.02 -9.05 9.27
CA VAL A 27 -3.20 -10.20 8.82
C VAL A 27 -2.48 -10.88 9.97
N GLY A 28 -2.17 -12.17 9.80
CA GLY A 28 -1.44 -12.96 10.79
C GLY A 28 -2.18 -13.12 12.13
N ARG A 29 -3.43 -13.62 12.10
CA ARG A 29 -4.22 -13.91 13.31
C ARG A 29 -3.44 -14.81 14.27
N ARG A 30 -3.34 -14.42 15.55
CA ARG A 30 -2.56 -15.14 16.57
C ARG A 30 -3.45 -16.06 17.42
N ALA A 31 -2.86 -17.14 17.94
CA ALA A 31 -3.58 -18.14 18.74
C ALA A 31 -4.27 -17.57 19.99
N LYS A 32 -3.65 -16.58 20.65
CA LYS A 32 -4.20 -15.91 21.85
C LYS A 32 -5.09 -14.69 21.53
N GLY A 33 -5.50 -14.53 20.27
CA GLY A 33 -6.22 -13.35 19.79
C GLY A 33 -5.28 -12.26 19.27
N GLY A 34 -5.88 -11.29 18.56
CA GLY A 34 -5.14 -10.23 17.85
C GLY A 34 -4.53 -10.68 16.52
N TYR A 35 -3.81 -9.74 15.89
CA TYR A 35 -3.24 -9.87 14.56
C TYR A 35 -1.77 -9.44 14.56
N GLU A 36 -1.00 -9.94 13.60
CA GLU A 36 0.39 -9.54 13.38
C GLU A 36 0.50 -8.10 12.90
N GLY A 37 -0.45 -7.68 12.06
CA GLY A 37 -0.55 -6.32 11.56
C GLY A 37 -1.84 -6.08 10.80
N GLU A 38 -1.93 -4.88 10.22
CA GLU A 38 -3.00 -4.45 9.33
C GLU A 38 -2.34 -3.86 8.08
N LEU A 39 -2.84 -4.27 6.91
CA LEU A 39 -2.44 -3.75 5.61
C LEU A 39 -3.51 -2.76 5.14
N ASP A 40 -3.09 -1.56 4.73
CA ASP A 40 -4.05 -0.48 4.46
C ASP A 40 -4.79 -0.72 3.14
N VAL A 41 -4.05 -0.91 2.03
CA VAL A 41 -4.62 -1.20 0.71
C VAL A 41 -3.83 -2.30 0.00
N VAL A 42 -4.52 -3.31 -0.51
CA VAL A 42 -3.95 -4.32 -1.41
C VAL A 42 -4.80 -4.43 -2.65
N ALA A 43 -4.18 -4.31 -3.82
CA ALA A 43 -4.85 -4.26 -5.12
C ALA A 43 -4.28 -5.31 -6.07
N PHE A 44 -5.15 -6.07 -6.74
CA PHE A 44 -4.76 -7.08 -7.74
C PHE A 44 -5.44 -6.85 -9.08
N HIS A 45 -4.66 -6.77 -10.16
CA HIS A 45 -5.17 -6.72 -11.53
C HIS A 45 -4.95 -8.06 -12.24
N PRO A 46 -6.01 -8.80 -12.60
CA PRO A 46 -5.90 -10.16 -13.14
C PRO A 46 -5.21 -10.20 -14.51
N SER A 47 -5.60 -9.32 -15.43
CA SER A 47 -5.06 -9.33 -16.80
C SER A 47 -3.60 -8.86 -16.88
N LYS A 48 -3.20 -7.91 -16.02
CA LYS A 48 -1.82 -7.40 -15.96
C LYS A 48 -0.91 -8.28 -15.09
N LYS A 49 -1.47 -9.27 -14.38
CA LYS A 49 -0.77 -10.04 -13.34
C LYS A 49 0.00 -9.14 -12.39
N HIS A 50 -0.66 -8.09 -11.91
CA HIS A 50 -0.02 -7.07 -11.09
C HIS A 50 -0.65 -7.01 -9.71
N LEU A 51 0.19 -7.16 -8.69
CA LEU A 51 -0.21 -7.16 -7.27
C LEU A 51 0.51 -6.03 -6.56
N VAL A 52 -0.26 -5.16 -5.93
CA VAL A 52 0.23 -3.92 -5.31
C VAL A 52 -0.21 -3.85 -3.87
N HIS A 53 0.71 -3.46 -3.00
CA HIS A 53 0.50 -3.21 -1.58
C HIS A 53 0.82 -1.74 -1.29
N ILE A 54 -0.19 -0.96 -0.95
CA ILE A 54 -0.06 0.49 -0.77
C ILE A 54 -0.32 0.84 0.68
N GLU A 55 0.58 1.63 1.25
CA GLU A 55 0.54 2.12 2.61
C GLU A 55 0.47 3.66 2.58
N PRO A 56 -0.73 4.25 2.61
CA PRO A 56 -0.91 5.69 2.69
C PRO A 56 -0.59 6.21 4.10
N SER A 57 0.10 7.34 4.20
CA SER A 57 0.38 7.97 5.49
C SER A 57 0.36 9.50 5.43
N LEU A 58 -0.17 10.07 6.51
CA LEU A 58 -0.15 11.49 6.81
C LEU A 58 0.88 11.85 7.89
N ASP A 59 1.65 10.87 8.35
CA ASP A 59 2.56 11.08 9.46
C ASP A 59 3.64 12.12 9.13
N ALA A 60 4.05 12.87 10.14
CA ALA A 60 5.19 13.80 10.07
C ALA A 60 6.39 13.26 10.85
N HIS A 61 6.52 11.93 10.98
CA HIS A 61 7.63 11.35 11.72
C HIS A 61 8.96 11.57 11.01
N ARG A 62 10.05 11.46 11.78
CA ARG A 62 11.40 11.42 11.25
C ARG A 62 11.55 10.20 10.32
N TRP A 63 12.45 10.33 9.34
CA TRP A 63 12.65 9.33 8.28
C TRP A 63 13.00 7.94 8.81
N ASP A 64 13.88 7.86 9.81
CA ASP A 64 14.24 6.61 10.50
C ASP A 64 13.01 5.89 11.06
N LYS A 65 12.09 6.64 11.67
CA LYS A 65 10.86 6.05 12.21
C LYS A 65 9.91 5.60 11.10
N ARG A 66 9.85 6.33 9.99
CA ARG A 66 9.06 5.92 8.82
C ARG A 66 9.62 4.63 8.22
N GLU A 67 10.93 4.57 7.98
CA GLU A 67 11.62 3.36 7.48
C GLU A 67 11.23 2.13 8.28
N GLU A 68 11.33 2.21 9.62
CA GLU A 68 10.97 1.12 10.52
C GLU A 68 9.50 0.70 10.37
N ARG A 69 8.57 1.67 10.32
CA ARG A 69 7.12 1.41 10.26
C ARG A 69 6.71 0.78 8.93
N PHE A 70 7.17 1.37 7.82
CA PHE A 70 6.86 0.86 6.48
C PHE A 70 7.49 -0.50 6.23
N ALA A 71 8.75 -0.71 6.64
CA ALA A 71 9.41 -2.01 6.51
C ALA A 71 8.62 -3.13 7.23
N LYS A 72 8.08 -2.85 8.42
CA LYS A 72 7.23 -3.79 9.16
C LYS A 72 5.95 -4.13 8.42
N LYS A 73 5.22 -3.12 7.91
CA LYS A 73 3.99 -3.34 7.14
C LYS A 73 4.27 -4.10 5.85
N PHE A 74 5.32 -3.74 5.13
CA PHE A 74 5.71 -4.41 3.89
C PHE A 74 6.18 -5.85 4.12
N ALA A 75 6.89 -6.13 5.21
CA ALA A 75 7.21 -7.51 5.59
C ALA A 75 5.96 -8.35 5.88
N ALA A 76 4.98 -7.77 6.58
CA ALA A 76 3.69 -8.43 6.81
C ALA A 76 2.92 -8.66 5.50
N GLY A 77 2.94 -7.69 4.58
CA GLY A 77 2.34 -7.81 3.25
C GLY A 77 2.92 -8.99 2.46
N ARG A 78 4.25 -9.06 2.34
CA ARG A 78 4.95 -10.17 1.66
C ARG A 78 4.60 -11.55 2.24
N LYS A 79 4.38 -11.62 3.55
CA LYS A 79 4.07 -12.86 4.26
C LYS A 79 2.61 -13.32 4.08
N HIS A 80 1.66 -12.38 3.98
CA HIS A 80 0.24 -12.68 4.16
C HIS A 80 -0.66 -12.38 2.96
N ILE A 81 -0.22 -11.60 1.96
CA ILE A 81 -1.07 -11.16 0.86
C ILE A 81 -1.61 -12.31 0.01
N SER A 82 -0.81 -13.36 -0.22
CA SER A 82 -1.23 -14.52 -1.03
C SER A 82 -2.52 -15.17 -0.50
N LYS A 83 -2.73 -15.14 0.82
CA LYS A 83 -3.94 -15.68 1.46
C LYS A 83 -5.18 -14.80 1.27
N ILE A 84 -5.01 -13.51 0.99
CA ILE A 84 -6.12 -12.56 0.83
C ILE A 84 -6.88 -12.83 -0.48
N PHE A 85 -6.15 -13.27 -1.50
CA PHE A 85 -6.66 -13.61 -2.83
C PHE A 85 -6.50 -15.11 -3.12
N GLU A 86 -6.79 -15.95 -2.12
CA GLU A 86 -6.78 -17.40 -2.29
C GLU A 86 -7.69 -17.81 -3.46
N GLY A 87 -7.19 -18.68 -4.33
CA GLY A 87 -7.87 -19.10 -5.57
C GLY A 87 -7.61 -18.21 -6.79
N PHE A 88 -6.93 -17.07 -6.64
CA PHE A 88 -6.46 -16.27 -7.77
C PHE A 88 -5.08 -16.75 -8.21
N ASP A 89 -4.81 -16.66 -9.51
CA ASP A 89 -3.48 -16.86 -10.08
C ASP A 89 -2.66 -15.56 -9.95
N LEU A 90 -1.99 -15.43 -8.80
CA LEU A 90 -1.25 -14.24 -8.37
C LEU A 90 0.22 -14.27 -8.85
N PRO A 91 0.81 -13.10 -9.20
CA PRO A 91 2.24 -12.98 -9.39
C PRO A 91 3.00 -13.23 -8.07
N THR A 92 4.28 -13.60 -8.18
CA THR A 92 5.20 -13.70 -7.03
C THR A 92 5.62 -12.33 -6.52
N ASP A 93 5.74 -11.36 -7.43
CA ASP A 93 6.20 -10.02 -7.13
C ASP A 93 5.06 -9.15 -6.63
N ILE A 94 5.33 -8.39 -5.57
CA ILE A 94 4.41 -7.42 -4.98
C ILE A 94 5.05 -6.04 -5.10
N GLU A 95 4.44 -5.14 -5.87
CA GLU A 95 4.85 -3.73 -5.84
C GLU A 95 4.42 -3.13 -4.50
N GLN A 96 5.38 -2.66 -3.71
CA GLN A 96 5.10 -2.07 -2.39
C GLN A 96 5.31 -0.57 -2.46
N ILE A 97 4.26 0.20 -2.15
CA ILE A 97 4.24 1.65 -2.30
C ILE A 97 3.97 2.31 -0.96
N ALA A 98 4.90 3.15 -0.52
CA ALA A 98 4.69 4.08 0.57
C ALA A 98 4.17 5.40 0.00
N LEU A 99 2.91 5.74 0.31
CA LEU A 99 2.25 6.93 -0.22
C LEU A 99 2.19 8.01 0.86
N LEU A 100 2.99 9.06 0.74
CA LEU A 100 3.02 10.17 1.71
C LEU A 100 2.27 11.39 1.20
N VAL A 101 1.47 12.02 2.07
CA VAL A 101 0.82 13.31 1.74
C VAL A 101 1.81 14.47 1.58
N LEU A 102 2.96 14.38 2.25
CA LEU A 102 3.88 15.50 2.31
C LEU A 102 4.57 15.72 0.95
N PRO A 103 4.71 16.99 0.52
CA PRO A 103 5.13 17.33 -0.84
C PRO A 103 6.63 17.10 -1.10
N SER A 104 7.43 16.76 -0.07
CA SER A 104 8.88 16.62 -0.23
C SER A 104 9.39 15.25 0.24
N LYS A 105 10.00 14.53 -0.71
CA LYS A 105 10.86 13.37 -0.46
C LYS A 105 12.35 13.64 -0.73
N GLY A 106 12.70 14.84 -1.20
CA GLY A 106 14.04 15.13 -1.72
C GLY A 106 14.41 14.12 -2.82
N ASN A 107 15.64 13.58 -2.76
CA ASN A 107 16.10 12.55 -3.70
C ASN A 107 15.73 11.11 -3.27
N ARG A 108 14.90 10.92 -2.24
CA ARG A 108 14.52 9.57 -1.77
C ARG A 108 13.52 8.96 -2.75
N LEU A 109 13.85 7.77 -3.24
CA LEU A 109 12.97 7.00 -4.13
C LEU A 109 12.28 5.84 -3.42
N THR A 110 12.74 5.50 -2.20
CA THR A 110 12.29 4.34 -1.45
C THR A 110 12.02 4.68 0.01
N LEU A 111 11.17 3.87 0.64
CA LEU A 111 10.85 3.92 2.07
C LEU A 111 10.40 2.53 2.53
N GLY A 112 10.97 1.99 3.60
CA GLY A 112 10.66 0.65 4.12
C GLY A 112 11.03 -0.49 3.16
N GLY A 113 11.87 -0.21 2.14
CA GLY A 113 12.17 -1.12 1.04
C GLY A 113 11.16 -1.13 -0.10
N GLY A 114 10.08 -0.33 -0.01
CA GLY A 114 9.14 -0.09 -1.10
C GLY A 114 9.41 1.21 -1.84
N LYS A 115 8.69 1.44 -2.95
CA LYS A 115 8.68 2.68 -3.72
C LYS A 115 8.06 3.81 -2.91
N LEU A 116 8.69 4.98 -2.88
CA LEU A 116 8.16 6.17 -2.23
C LEU A 116 7.44 7.07 -3.25
N VAL A 117 6.14 7.28 -3.03
CA VAL A 117 5.27 8.12 -3.86
C VAL A 117 4.67 9.22 -2.98
N THR A 118 4.58 10.43 -3.50
CA THR A 118 3.89 11.54 -2.85
C THR A 118 2.46 11.67 -3.35
N LEU A 119 1.58 12.32 -2.58
CA LEU A 119 0.24 12.66 -3.06
C LEU A 119 0.29 13.52 -4.33
N ALA A 120 1.26 14.42 -4.47
CA ALA A 120 1.41 15.23 -5.67
C ALA A 120 1.65 14.36 -6.93
N GLU A 121 2.52 13.36 -6.84
CA GLU A 121 2.78 12.41 -7.94
C GLU A 121 1.56 11.53 -8.23
N LEU A 122 0.83 11.09 -7.20
CA LEU A 122 -0.43 10.35 -7.40
C LEU A 122 -1.48 11.22 -8.11
N LEU A 123 -1.63 12.49 -7.71
CA LEU A 123 -2.58 13.41 -8.33
C LEU A 123 -2.17 13.72 -9.78
N GLU A 124 -0.88 13.88 -10.06
CA GLU A 124 -0.38 14.03 -11.43
C GLU A 124 -0.76 12.81 -12.28
N GLU A 125 -0.57 11.58 -11.77
CA GLU A 125 -1.00 10.36 -12.46
C GLU A 125 -2.52 10.38 -12.73
N ILE A 126 -3.33 10.74 -11.73
CA ILE A 126 -4.79 10.79 -11.86
C ILE A 126 -5.21 11.80 -12.92
N PHE A 127 -4.68 13.02 -12.88
CA PHE A 127 -5.10 14.11 -13.77
C PHE A 127 -4.57 13.98 -15.20
N VAL A 128 -3.50 13.22 -15.43
CA VAL A 128 -2.99 12.96 -16.79
C VAL A 128 -3.76 11.85 -17.50
N VAL A 129 -4.38 10.94 -16.74
CA VAL A 129 -5.10 9.77 -17.28
C VAL A 129 -6.59 10.04 -17.54
N ILE A 130 -7.12 11.14 -17.00
CA ILE A 130 -8.46 11.68 -17.32
C ILE A 130 -8.39 12.53 -18.59
#